data_AF-A0A8H5JW52-F1
#
_entry.id   AF-A0A8H5JW52-F1
#
_cell.length_a   1.000
_cell.length_b   1.000
_cell.length_c   1.000
_cell.angle_alpha   90.00
_cell.angle_beta   90.00
_cell.angle_gamma   90.00
#
_symmetry.space_group_name_H-M   'P 1'
#
loop_
_entity.id
_entity.type
_entity.pdbx_description
1 polymer ?
#
loop_
_entity_poly.entity_id
_entity_poly.type
_entity_poly.pdbx_seq_one_letter_code
_entity_poly.pdbx_strand_id
1 'polypeptide(L)'
;MTSTEAFKELPRDIAAVDVKGMTYVFFVNSNHQLCYLKSPGPETDDYEPKIVKSKDGDLKVKCGSRQIAAVSWQGENGTEIRVYVIAAEKGQCETKGYIQEVAFSSSTDWEHGIFGFEEDGRQYVDKDASLTACIHTWPDKTDIKVFASGKGENGRPKITMHQYSYGHKKWLPKVISNKVSDW
;
A
#
# COMPACT_ATOMS: atom_id res chain seq x y z
N MET A 1 14.05 16.86 26.50
CA MET A 1 13.90 16.16 25.21
C MET A 1 12.41 16.16 24.90
N THR A 2 11.97 17.06 24.03
CA THR A 2 10.56 17.21 23.66
C THR A 2 10.14 16.02 22.80
N SER A 3 9.11 15.29 23.23
CA SER A 3 8.44 14.30 22.41
C SER A 3 7.90 14.99 21.16
N THR A 4 8.57 14.82 20.03
CA THR A 4 8.01 15.18 18.73
C THR A 4 6.80 14.26 18.54
N GLU A 5 5.61 14.75 18.86
CA GLU A 5 4.38 13.97 18.72
C GLU A 5 4.28 13.48 17.27
N ALA A 6 4.47 12.18 17.07
CA ALA A 6 4.36 11.54 15.75
C ALA A 6 2.92 11.63 15.19
N PHE A 7 1.97 12.03 16.03
CA PHE A 7 0.55 12.17 15.75
C PHE A 7 0.03 13.52 16.24
N LYS A 8 0.05 14.51 15.35
CA LYS A 8 -0.67 15.78 15.54
C LYS A 8 -2.07 15.75 14.90
N GLU A 9 -2.34 14.72 14.10
CA GLU A 9 -3.58 14.54 13.35
C GLU A 9 -3.99 13.07 13.39
N LEU A 10 -5.30 12.81 13.29
CA LEU A 10 -5.81 11.44 13.08
C LEU A 10 -5.31 10.88 11.74
N PRO A 11 -5.02 9.57 11.65
CA PRO A 11 -4.78 8.92 10.36
C PRO A 11 -5.99 9.14 9.44
N ARG A 12 -5.73 9.53 8.19
CA ARG A 12 -6.79 9.74 7.19
C ARG A 12 -7.33 8.44 6.61
N ASP A 13 -6.55 7.38 6.71
CA ASP A 13 -6.90 6.07 6.19
C ASP A 13 -6.14 4.99 6.99
N ILE A 14 -6.70 3.80 7.02
CA ILE A 14 -6.12 2.62 7.65
C ILE A 14 -6.39 1.38 6.81
N ALA A 15 -5.43 0.45 6.78
CA ALA A 15 -5.62 -0.86 6.20
C ALA A 15 -5.19 -1.92 7.20
N ALA A 16 -5.96 -2.99 7.36
CA ALA A 16 -5.63 -4.08 8.25
C ALA A 16 -5.49 -5.39 7.48
N VAL A 17 -4.56 -6.23 7.92
CA VAL A 17 -4.44 -7.62 7.47
C VAL A 17 -4.32 -8.53 8.69
N ASP A 18 -4.89 -9.72 8.58
CA ASP A 18 -4.72 -10.79 9.55
C ASP A 18 -4.02 -11.96 8.87
N VAL A 19 -2.98 -12.49 9.50
CA VAL A 19 -2.23 -13.64 8.98
C VAL A 19 -1.59 -14.40 10.13
N LYS A 20 -1.88 -15.71 10.19
CA LYS A 20 -1.36 -16.61 11.23
C LYS A 20 -1.67 -16.15 12.67
N GLY A 21 -2.84 -15.54 12.89
CA GLY A 21 -3.26 -15.04 14.21
C GLY A 21 -2.53 -13.77 14.65
N MET A 22 -1.84 -13.12 13.72
CA MET A 22 -1.22 -11.82 13.92
C MET A 22 -1.94 -10.79 13.06
N THR A 23 -2.41 -9.73 13.69
CA THR A 23 -3.05 -8.61 13.00
C THR A 23 -2.06 -7.46 12.84
N TYR A 24 -2.05 -6.87 11.65
CA TYR A 24 -1.25 -5.69 11.35
C TYR A 24 -2.18 -4.58 10.87
N VAL A 25 -2.12 -3.41 11.52
CA VAL A 25 -2.93 -2.24 11.15
C VAL A 25 -2.00 -1.15 10.64
N PHE A 26 -2.05 -0.88 9.34
CA PHE A 26 -1.24 0.11 8.64
C PHE A 26 -1.90 1.46 8.62
N PHE A 27 -1.10 2.51 8.81
CA PHE A 27 -1.55 3.90 8.79
C PHE A 27 -0.37 4.83 8.45
N VAL A 28 -0.66 6.09 8.14
CA VAL A 28 0.36 7.12 7.86
C VAL A 28 0.38 8.15 8.99
N ASN A 29 1.55 8.35 9.59
CA ASN A 29 1.72 9.30 10.71
C ASN A 29 1.83 10.76 10.22
N SER A 30 1.93 11.72 11.16
CA SER A 30 2.03 13.16 10.82
C SER A 30 3.36 13.56 10.15
N ASN A 31 4.36 12.69 10.15
CA ASN A 31 5.64 12.88 9.44
C ASN A 31 5.64 12.25 8.04
N HIS A 32 4.46 11.85 7.55
CA HIS A 32 4.25 11.22 6.24
C HIS A 32 5.00 9.89 6.07
N GLN A 33 5.15 9.14 7.16
CA GLN A 33 5.77 7.83 7.16
C GLN A 33 4.70 6.75 7.26
N LEU A 34 4.89 5.64 6.53
CA LEU A 34 4.10 4.44 6.71
C LEU A 34 4.48 3.77 8.04
N CYS A 35 3.47 3.46 8.83
CA CYS A 35 3.59 2.85 10.15
C CYS A 35 2.61 1.68 10.25
N TYR A 36 2.81 0.82 11.25
CA TYR A 36 1.86 -0.23 11.57
C TYR A 36 1.80 -0.50 13.07
N LEU A 37 0.62 -0.94 13.52
CA LEU A 37 0.42 -1.58 14.81
C LEU A 37 0.46 -3.09 14.59
N LYS A 38 1.24 -3.82 15.39
CA LYS A 38 1.32 -5.28 15.35
C LYS A 38 0.65 -5.86 16.61
N SER A 39 -0.26 -6.80 16.44
CA SER A 39 -0.87 -7.47 17.60
C SER A 39 0.19 -8.22 18.41
N PRO A 40 0.02 -8.36 19.73
CA PRO A 40 0.89 -9.18 20.57
C PRO A 40 0.69 -10.69 20.33
N GLY A 41 -0.36 -11.07 19.58
CA GLY A 41 -0.74 -12.45 19.32
C GLY A 41 -2.25 -12.59 19.27
N PRO A 42 -2.81 -13.74 19.69
CA PRO A 42 -4.25 -13.93 19.90
C PRO A 42 -4.77 -13.23 21.17
N GLU A 43 -3.88 -12.60 21.94
CA GLU A 43 -4.20 -11.90 23.18
C GLU A 43 -4.78 -10.50 22.91
N THR A 44 -5.48 -9.94 23.91
CA THR A 44 -6.15 -8.62 23.81
C THR A 44 -5.27 -7.46 24.27
N ASP A 45 -3.98 -7.70 24.47
CA ASP A 45 -3.02 -6.68 24.91
C ASP A 45 -2.81 -5.60 23.84
N ASP A 46 -2.20 -4.49 24.26
CA ASP A 46 -1.95 -3.35 23.38
C ASP A 46 -1.04 -3.72 22.20
N TYR A 47 -1.36 -3.17 21.02
CA TYR A 47 -0.57 -3.41 19.83
C TYR A 47 0.74 -2.61 19.87
N GLU A 48 1.83 -3.23 19.41
CA GLU A 48 3.14 -2.56 19.33
C GLU A 48 3.21 -1.63 18.11
N PRO A 49 3.51 -0.33 18.29
CA PRO A 49 3.69 0.59 17.18
C PRO A 49 5.08 0.44 16.53
N LYS A 50 5.11 0.39 15.19
CA LYS A 50 6.34 0.27 14.39
C LYS A 50 6.29 1.19 13.18
N ILE A 51 7.46 1.66 12.76
CA ILE A 51 7.65 2.39 11.50
C ILE A 51 8.13 1.40 10.46
N VAL A 52 7.52 1.41 9.27
CA VAL A 52 8.04 0.66 8.12
C VAL A 52 9.34 1.33 7.66
N LYS A 53 10.45 0.61 7.76
CA LYS A 53 11.76 1.05 7.27
C LYS A 53 12.19 0.14 6.14
N SER A 54 12.35 0.69 4.95
CA SER A 54 12.96 -0.03 3.83
C SER A 54 14.48 0.14 3.88
N LYS A 55 15.21 -0.85 3.39
CA LYS A 55 16.69 -0.80 3.32
C LYS A 55 17.21 0.30 2.39
N ASP A 56 16.44 0.63 1.35
CA ASP A 56 16.88 1.58 0.31
C ASP A 56 16.46 3.03 0.59
N GLY A 57 15.89 3.31 1.77
CA GLY A 57 15.58 4.66 2.23
C GLY A 57 14.16 4.81 2.78
N ASP A 58 13.88 6.02 3.28
CA ASP A 58 12.59 6.35 3.87
C ASP A 58 11.55 6.64 2.78
N LEU A 59 10.51 5.82 2.71
CA LEU A 59 9.34 6.10 1.88
C LEU A 59 8.53 7.27 2.45
N LYS A 60 8.36 8.33 1.66
CA LYS A 60 7.49 9.46 1.99
C LYS A 60 6.14 9.34 1.27
N VAL A 61 5.08 9.23 2.07
CA VAL A 61 3.70 9.20 1.57
C VAL A 61 3.23 10.62 1.26
N LYS A 62 2.40 10.79 0.25
CA LYS A 62 1.90 12.09 -0.17
C LYS A 62 0.98 12.71 0.89
N CYS A 63 1.11 14.02 1.14
CA CYS A 63 0.39 14.75 2.19
C CYS A 63 -1.14 14.72 1.98
N GLY A 64 -1.57 14.92 0.73
CA GLY A 64 -2.98 15.03 0.34
C GLY A 64 -3.67 13.69 0.08
N SER A 65 -2.92 12.68 -0.36
CA SER A 65 -3.42 11.32 -0.63
C SER A 65 -2.67 10.35 0.27
N ARG A 66 -3.26 10.06 1.44
CA ARG A 66 -2.70 9.13 2.44
C ARG A 66 -3.42 7.77 2.40
N GLN A 67 -3.86 7.37 1.21
CA GLN A 67 -4.62 6.14 1.04
C GLN A 67 -3.71 4.92 1.15
N ILE A 68 -4.23 3.86 1.74
CA ILE A 68 -3.50 2.64 2.04
C ILE A 68 -4.36 1.44 1.63
N ALA A 69 -3.75 0.48 0.95
CA ALA A 69 -4.32 -0.84 0.77
C ALA A 69 -3.31 -1.89 1.23
N ALA A 70 -3.77 -3.01 1.77
CA ALA A 70 -2.88 -4.07 2.22
C ALA A 70 -3.49 -5.44 1.93
N VAL A 71 -2.63 -6.41 1.63
CA VAL A 71 -2.97 -7.84 1.49
C VAL A 71 -1.94 -8.69 2.20
N SER A 72 -2.35 -9.83 2.72
CA SER A 72 -1.47 -10.81 3.35
C SER A 72 -1.75 -12.22 2.81
N TRP A 73 -0.73 -13.07 2.86
CA TRP A 73 -0.88 -14.51 2.66
C TRP A 73 0.26 -15.29 3.32
N GLN A 74 0.10 -16.61 3.32
CA GLN A 74 1.17 -17.54 3.69
C GLN A 74 1.95 -17.91 2.43
N GLY A 75 3.17 -17.39 2.28
CA GLY A 75 4.12 -17.82 1.26
C GLY A 75 4.94 -19.03 1.69
N GLU A 76 5.79 -19.51 0.78
CA GLU A 76 6.72 -20.64 1.01
C GLU A 76 7.69 -20.36 2.16
N ASN A 77 8.16 -19.12 2.27
CA ASN A 77 9.15 -18.70 3.26
C ASN A 77 8.56 -18.03 4.51
N GLY A 78 7.24 -18.10 4.69
CA GLY A 78 6.56 -17.52 5.86
C GLY A 78 5.43 -16.57 5.50
N THR A 79 5.12 -15.67 6.43
CA THR A 79 4.12 -14.63 6.23
C THR A 79 4.62 -13.63 5.19
N GLU A 80 3.75 -13.34 4.23
CA GLU A 80 3.92 -12.32 3.21
C GLU A 80 2.86 -11.23 3.40
N ILE A 81 3.29 -9.97 3.38
CA ILE A 81 2.39 -8.81 3.39
C ILE A 81 2.82 -7.87 2.27
N ARG A 82 1.86 -7.30 1.55
CA ARG A 82 2.09 -6.20 0.60
C ARG A 82 1.21 -5.03 0.99
N VAL A 83 1.82 -3.86 1.08
CA VAL A 83 1.15 -2.60 1.41
C VAL A 83 1.34 -1.65 0.24
N TYR A 84 0.25 -1.04 -0.20
CA TYR A 84 0.21 -0.09 -1.29
C TYR A 84 -0.14 1.28 -0.73
N VAL A 85 0.69 2.28 -1.03
CA VAL A 85 0.49 3.67 -0.61
C VAL A 85 0.66 4.61 -1.79
N ILE A 86 0.19 5.85 -1.63
CA ILE A 86 0.47 6.92 -2.59
C ILE A 86 1.76 7.65 -2.18
N ALA A 87 2.86 7.28 -2.83
CA ALA A 87 4.16 7.90 -2.61
C ALA A 87 4.24 9.29 -3.25
N ALA A 88 5.03 10.16 -2.64
CA ALA A 88 5.35 11.48 -3.18
C ALA A 88 6.44 11.37 -4.26
N GLU A 89 6.19 11.92 -5.44
CA GLU A 89 7.22 12.03 -6.49
C GLU A 89 8.41 12.85 -5.97
N LYS A 90 9.62 12.27 -6.08
CA LYS A 90 10.89 12.85 -5.57
C LYS A 90 10.85 13.21 -4.08
N GLY A 91 10.00 12.54 -3.28
CA GLY A 91 9.83 12.82 -1.85
C GLY A 91 9.18 14.17 -1.54
N GLN A 92 8.65 14.87 -2.55
CA GLN A 92 8.04 16.19 -2.39
C GLN A 92 6.53 16.07 -2.22
N CYS A 93 6.02 16.38 -1.04
CA CYS A 93 4.64 16.09 -0.65
C CYS A 93 3.54 16.67 -1.59
N GLU A 94 3.84 17.77 -2.27
CA GLU A 94 2.88 18.51 -3.10
C GLU A 94 2.87 18.09 -4.58
N THR A 95 3.87 17.31 -5.05
CA THR A 95 4.00 16.87 -6.46
C THR A 95 3.05 15.71 -6.82
N LYS A 96 3.16 15.10 -8.00
CA LYS A 96 2.25 13.99 -8.35
C LYS A 96 2.43 12.83 -7.36
N GLY A 97 1.33 12.12 -7.13
CA GLY A 97 1.32 10.88 -6.36
C GLY A 97 1.37 9.68 -7.29
N TYR A 98 2.08 8.63 -6.89
CA TYR A 98 2.06 7.34 -7.58
C TYR A 98 1.89 6.20 -6.59
N ILE A 99 1.35 5.08 -7.05
CA ILE A 99 1.20 3.89 -6.21
C ILE A 99 2.58 3.26 -6.03
N GLN A 100 3.00 3.07 -4.77
CA GLN A 100 4.21 2.35 -4.39
C GLN A 100 3.84 1.15 -3.54
N GLU A 101 4.45 0.01 -3.84
CA GLU A 101 4.39 -1.19 -3.01
C GLU A 101 5.51 -1.21 -1.98
N VAL A 102 5.18 -1.62 -0.76
CA VAL A 102 6.10 -2.04 0.28
C VAL A 102 5.83 -3.49 0.58
N ALA A 103 6.86 -4.31 0.52
CA ALA A 103 6.78 -5.75 0.74
C ALA A 103 7.38 -6.12 2.09
N PHE A 104 6.71 -7.03 2.80
CA PHE A 104 7.25 -7.74 3.94
C PHE A 104 7.26 -9.23 3.63
N SER A 105 8.40 -9.85 3.88
CA SER A 105 8.51 -11.30 4.02
C SER A 105 9.18 -11.62 5.35
N SER A 106 8.82 -12.77 5.93
CA SER A 106 9.45 -13.26 7.16
C SER A 106 10.97 -13.48 7.03
N SER A 107 11.49 -13.60 5.80
CA SER A 107 12.91 -13.80 5.52
C SER A 107 13.68 -12.51 5.24
N THR A 108 13.05 -11.49 4.66
CA THR A 108 13.73 -10.26 4.20
C THR A 108 13.41 -9.02 5.03
N ASP A 109 12.38 -9.09 5.89
CA ASP A 109 11.74 -7.96 6.56
C ASP A 109 11.12 -6.98 5.53
N TRP A 110 10.89 -5.72 5.91
CA TRP A 110 10.35 -4.69 5.03
C TRP A 110 11.34 -4.25 3.95
N GLU A 111 10.87 -4.23 2.71
CA GLU A 111 11.61 -3.76 1.52
C GLU A 111 10.68 -3.06 0.53
N HIS A 112 11.25 -2.37 -0.47
CA HIS A 112 10.46 -1.88 -1.57
C HIS A 112 9.92 -3.05 -2.41
N GLY A 113 8.62 -3.03 -2.66
CA GLY A 113 8.02 -3.91 -3.65
C GLY A 113 8.31 -3.44 -5.06
N ILE A 114 8.04 -4.32 -6.02
CA ILE A 114 8.34 -4.09 -7.45
C ILE A 114 7.40 -3.02 -8.02
N PHE A 115 6.19 -2.87 -7.46
CA PHE A 115 5.24 -1.90 -7.99
C PHE A 115 5.62 -0.46 -7.66
N GLY A 116 5.85 0.36 -8.70
CA GLY A 116 6.12 1.79 -8.56
C GLY A 116 7.55 2.16 -8.14
N PHE A 117 8.41 1.18 -7.88
CA PHE A 117 9.79 1.43 -7.45
C PHE A 117 10.61 2.14 -8.55
N GLU A 118 10.65 1.54 -9.74
CA GLU A 118 11.29 2.12 -10.92
C GLU A 118 10.45 3.26 -11.50
N GLU A 119 11.10 4.36 -11.88
CA GLU A 119 10.44 5.57 -12.37
C GLU A 119 9.57 5.30 -13.60
N ASP A 120 10.09 4.50 -14.54
CA ASP A 120 9.45 4.11 -15.79
C ASP A 120 8.17 3.26 -15.57
N GLY A 121 8.03 2.65 -14.39
CA GLY A 121 6.91 1.80 -14.01
C GLY A 121 5.86 2.49 -13.13
N ARG A 122 6.08 3.75 -12.73
CA ARG A 122 5.20 4.45 -11.78
C ARG A 122 3.79 4.64 -12.31
N GLN A 123 2.82 4.18 -11.53
CA GLN A 123 1.40 4.39 -11.81
C GLN A 123 0.92 5.63 -11.06
N TYR A 124 0.92 6.77 -11.76
CA TYR A 124 0.44 8.02 -11.21
C TYR A 124 -1.08 8.00 -10.99
N VAL A 125 -1.51 8.62 -9.90
CA VAL A 125 -2.92 8.69 -9.51
C VAL A 125 -3.37 10.13 -9.33
N ASP A 126 -4.68 10.32 -9.38
CA ASP A 126 -5.28 11.61 -9.06
C ASP A 126 -5.15 11.95 -7.56
N LYS A 127 -5.20 13.25 -7.24
CA LYS A 127 -4.99 13.76 -5.87
C LYS A 127 -5.89 13.12 -4.82
N ASP A 128 -7.11 12.77 -5.20
CA ASP A 128 -8.14 12.21 -4.31
C ASP A 128 -8.47 10.75 -4.66
N ALA A 129 -7.56 10.07 -5.37
CA ALA A 129 -7.68 8.65 -5.67
C ALA A 129 -7.76 7.84 -4.37
N SER A 130 -8.65 6.85 -4.33
CA SER A 130 -8.76 5.85 -3.27
C SER A 130 -8.15 4.53 -3.73
N LEU A 131 -7.60 3.76 -2.80
CA LEU A 131 -6.95 2.49 -3.07
C LEU A 131 -7.71 1.34 -2.41
N THR A 132 -7.73 0.20 -3.08
CA THR A 132 -8.03 -1.08 -2.44
C THR A 132 -7.23 -2.18 -3.12
N ALA A 133 -6.98 -3.27 -2.41
CA ALA A 133 -6.25 -4.41 -2.94
C ALA A 133 -6.94 -5.70 -2.53
N CYS A 134 -6.87 -6.70 -3.41
CA CYS A 134 -7.29 -8.04 -3.08
C CYS A 134 -6.26 -9.04 -3.60
N ILE A 135 -6.30 -10.21 -3.01
CA ILE A 135 -5.38 -11.29 -3.29
C ILE A 135 -6.16 -12.57 -3.47
N HIS A 136 -5.71 -13.40 -4.40
CA HIS A 136 -6.17 -14.78 -4.53
C HIS A 136 -4.93 -15.68 -4.52
N THR A 137 -4.94 -16.66 -3.62
CA THR A 137 -3.85 -17.63 -3.48
C THR A 137 -4.28 -19.01 -3.96
N TRP A 138 -3.37 -19.68 -4.67
CA TRP A 138 -3.42 -21.09 -5.03
C TRP A 138 -2.17 -21.79 -4.45
N PRO A 139 -2.12 -23.13 -4.45
CA PRO A 139 -0.95 -23.85 -3.94
C PRO A 139 0.38 -23.48 -4.60
N ASP A 140 0.37 -23.06 -5.86
CA ASP A 140 1.56 -22.82 -6.70
C ASP A 140 1.71 -21.38 -7.20
N LYS A 141 0.71 -20.52 -6.95
CA LYS A 141 0.69 -19.14 -7.46
C LYS A 141 -0.15 -18.21 -6.61
N THR A 142 0.10 -16.92 -6.77
CA THR A 142 -0.64 -15.85 -6.09
C THR A 142 -0.93 -14.73 -7.08
N ASP A 143 -2.19 -14.31 -7.17
CA ASP A 143 -2.60 -13.17 -7.98
C ASP A 143 -2.98 -12.02 -7.06
N ILE A 144 -2.27 -10.90 -7.20
CA ILE A 144 -2.55 -9.66 -6.46
C ILE A 144 -3.17 -8.65 -7.42
N LYS A 145 -4.23 -7.98 -6.98
CA LYS A 145 -4.87 -6.90 -7.74
C LYS A 145 -4.97 -5.66 -6.86
N VAL A 146 -4.52 -4.54 -7.40
CA VAL A 146 -4.65 -3.22 -6.78
C VAL A 146 -5.59 -2.40 -7.64
N PHE A 147 -6.57 -1.77 -7.01
CA PHE A 147 -7.53 -0.90 -7.66
C PHE A 147 -7.31 0.52 -7.20
N ALA A 148 -7.44 1.46 -8.12
CA ALA A 148 -7.40 2.88 -7.83
C ALA A 148 -8.61 3.57 -8.47
N SER A 149 -9.28 4.43 -7.70
CA SER A 149 -10.22 5.38 -8.30
C SER A 149 -9.47 6.55 -8.94
N GLY A 150 -10.08 7.18 -9.93
CA GLY A 150 -9.50 8.34 -10.58
C GLY A 150 -10.40 8.90 -11.66
N LYS A 151 -9.81 9.68 -12.57
CA LYS A 151 -10.48 10.34 -13.69
C LYS A 151 -9.93 9.82 -15.03
N GLY A 152 -10.84 9.59 -15.98
CA GLY A 152 -10.50 9.33 -17.37
C GLY A 152 -10.03 10.59 -18.10
N GLU A 153 -9.64 10.43 -19.37
CA GLU A 153 -9.19 11.54 -20.22
C GLU A 153 -10.26 12.64 -20.40
N ASN A 154 -11.53 12.26 -20.32
CA ASN A 154 -12.68 13.18 -20.35
C ASN A 154 -13.09 13.71 -18.96
N GLY A 155 -12.28 13.47 -17.94
CA GLY A 155 -12.54 13.89 -16.55
C GLY A 155 -13.57 13.06 -15.80
N ARG A 156 -14.19 12.05 -16.43
CA ARG A 156 -15.21 11.20 -15.78
C ARG A 156 -14.58 10.23 -14.78
N PRO A 157 -15.26 9.92 -13.66
CA PRO A 157 -14.82 8.89 -12.73
C PRO A 157 -14.54 7.54 -13.43
N LYS A 158 -13.40 6.95 -13.11
CA LYS A 158 -12.99 5.61 -13.56
C LYS A 158 -12.41 4.80 -12.40
N ILE A 159 -12.34 3.49 -12.58
CA ILE A 159 -11.55 2.60 -11.73
C ILE A 159 -10.52 1.87 -12.61
N THR A 160 -9.26 1.98 -12.22
CA THR A 160 -8.16 1.19 -12.79
C THR A 160 -7.86 -0.01 -11.92
N MET A 161 -7.39 -1.09 -12.54
CA MET A 161 -6.88 -2.28 -11.89
C MET A 161 -5.44 -2.51 -12.35
N HIS A 162 -4.57 -2.85 -11.42
CA HIS A 162 -3.21 -3.29 -11.68
C HIS A 162 -3.10 -4.70 -11.14
N GLN A 163 -2.85 -5.68 -12.01
CA GLN A 163 -2.73 -7.08 -11.61
C GLN A 163 -1.27 -7.51 -11.68
N TYR A 164 -0.75 -8.12 -10.60
CA TYR A 164 0.53 -8.80 -10.66
C TYR A 164 0.36 -10.16 -11.34
N SER A 165 1.10 -10.38 -12.42
CA SER A 165 1.10 -11.64 -13.14
C SER A 165 2.33 -12.46 -12.74
N TYR A 166 2.16 -13.47 -11.90
CA TYR A 166 3.27 -14.31 -11.41
C TYR A 166 4.07 -14.96 -12.55
N GLY A 167 3.39 -15.49 -13.58
CA GLY A 167 4.05 -16.13 -14.73
C GLY A 167 4.90 -15.19 -15.60
N HIS A 168 4.66 -13.87 -15.51
CA HIS A 168 5.42 -12.86 -16.25
C HIS A 168 6.27 -11.95 -15.35
N LYS A 169 6.19 -12.14 -14.03
CA LYS A 169 6.84 -11.33 -12.99
C LYS A 169 6.69 -9.81 -13.21
N LYS A 170 5.53 -9.37 -13.69
CA LYS A 170 5.25 -7.96 -13.99
C LYS A 170 3.84 -7.54 -13.61
N TRP A 171 3.70 -6.24 -13.37
CA TRP A 171 2.42 -5.59 -13.19
C TRP A 171 1.78 -5.28 -14.53
N LEU A 172 0.50 -5.63 -14.66
CA LEU A 172 -0.30 -5.43 -15.86
C LEU A 172 -1.44 -4.44 -15.55
N PRO A 173 -1.43 -3.23 -16.11
CA PRO A 173 -2.53 -2.29 -15.94
C PRO A 173 -3.72 -2.68 -16.83
N LYS A 174 -4.93 -2.51 -16.31
CA LYS A 174 -6.20 -2.69 -17.01
C LYS A 174 -7.24 -1.71 -16.48
N VAL A 175 -7.88 -0.95 -17.36
CA VAL A 175 -9.10 -0.20 -17.00
C VAL A 175 -10.25 -1.18 -16.95
N ILE A 176 -10.89 -1.31 -15.79
CA ILE A 176 -11.99 -2.27 -15.60
C ILE A 176 -13.37 -1.65 -15.78
N SER A 177 -13.48 -0.32 -15.60
CA SER A 177 -14.71 0.40 -15.88
C SER A 177 -14.45 1.89 -16.14
N ASN A 178 -14.99 2.37 -17.27
CA ASN A 178 -15.18 3.81 -17.56
C ASN A 178 -16.63 4.26 -17.31
N LYS A 179 -17.47 3.36 -16.81
CA LYS A 179 -18.92 3.54 -16.67
C LYS A 179 -19.36 3.71 -15.21
N VAL A 180 -18.43 3.92 -14.30
CA VAL A 180 -18.77 4.21 -12.88
C VAL A 180 -19.65 5.45 -12.79
N SER A 181 -19.51 6.38 -13.74
CA SER A 181 -20.34 7.57 -13.87
C SER A 181 -21.74 7.35 -14.42
N ASP A 182 -22.05 6.18 -14.97
CA ASP A 182 -23.30 5.92 -15.70
C ASP A 182 -24.37 5.21 -14.81
N TRP A 183 -24.11 5.08 -13.51
CA TRP A 183 -25.01 4.52 -12.49
C TRP A 183 -25.83 5.61 -11.80
#